data_AF-A0A357CN03-F1
#
_entry.id   AF-A0A357CN03-F1
#
_cell.length_a   1.000
_cell.length_b   1.000
_cell.length_c   1.000
_cell.angle_alpha   90.00
_cell.angle_beta   90.00
_cell.angle_gamma   90.00
#
_symmetry.space_group_name_H-M   'P 1'
#
loop_
_entity.id
_entity.type
_entity.pdbx_description
1 polymer ?
#
loop_
_entity_poly.entity_id
_entity_poly.type
_entity_poly.pdbx_seq_one_letter_code
_entity_poly.pdbx_strand_id
1 'polypeptide(L)'
;INIRALSLADTTDFGVLRLIVNDPEQALTVLRQEGLTVRETQVLAVEMPDQPSGLAGVLQELDDKGINIEYMYAFVGKSAEQAIVVFRVEEVDRAIQLLRDSDVHLLGERDLDQL
;
A
#
# COMPACT_ATOMS: atom_id res chain seq x y z
N ILE A 1 11.54 11.67 -9.52
CA ILE A 1 10.44 10.83 -9.01
C ILE A 1 10.55 9.45 -9.65
N ASN A 2 10.96 8.45 -8.87
CA ASN A 2 10.94 7.04 -9.26
C ASN A 2 9.61 6.42 -8.85
N ILE A 3 9.02 5.63 -9.74
CA ILE A 3 7.83 4.82 -9.44
C ILE A 3 8.29 3.52 -8.82
N ARG A 4 7.77 3.20 -7.63
CA ARG A 4 8.08 2.00 -6.84
C ARG A 4 7.07 0.89 -7.06
N ALA A 5 5.80 1.27 -7.13
CA ALA A 5 4.70 0.38 -7.46
C ALA A 5 3.61 1.17 -8.17
N LEU A 6 2.81 0.47 -8.97
CA LEU A 6 1.63 1.02 -9.60
C LEU A 6 0.49 0.01 -9.62
N SER A 7 -0.73 0.51 -9.59
CA SER A 7 -1.95 -0.26 -9.82
C SER A 7 -2.92 0.61 -10.62
N LEU A 8 -3.55 0.03 -11.64
CA LEU A 8 -4.62 0.68 -12.38
C LEU A 8 -5.94 0.02 -11.97
N ALA A 9 -6.84 0.78 -11.37
CA ALA A 9 -8.23 0.36 -11.23
C ALA A 9 -9.02 0.90 -12.41
N ASP A 10 -9.55 0.01 -13.22
CA ASP A 10 -10.43 0.33 -14.33
C ASP A 10 -11.88 0.45 -13.86
N THR A 11 -12.56 1.50 -14.32
CA THR A 11 -14.02 1.61 -14.27
C THR A 11 -14.53 1.77 -15.70
N THR A 12 -15.85 1.68 -15.91
CA THR A 12 -16.44 1.80 -17.24
C THR A 12 -16.11 3.13 -17.93
N ASP A 13 -15.96 4.21 -17.16
CA ASP A 13 -15.84 5.57 -17.71
C ASP A 13 -14.41 6.13 -17.63
N PHE A 14 -13.62 5.71 -16.64
CA PHE A 14 -12.24 6.18 -16.45
C PHE A 14 -11.38 5.19 -15.66
N GLY A 15 -10.06 5.29 -15.83
CA GLY A 15 -9.08 4.57 -15.02
C GLY A 15 -8.57 5.42 -13.86
N VAL A 16 -8.35 4.80 -12.71
CA VAL A 16 -7.67 5.39 -11.56
C VAL A 16 -6.29 4.76 -11.41
N LEU A 17 -5.26 5.51 -11.81
CA LEU A 17 -3.86 5.10 -11.64
C LEU A 17 -3.41 5.45 -10.21
N ARG A 18 -3.07 4.43 -9.43
CA ARG A 18 -2.44 4.54 -8.12
C ARG A 18 -0.94 4.35 -8.27
N LEU A 19 -0.17 5.25 -7.68
CA LEU A 19 1.29 5.22 -7.72
C LEU A 19 1.83 5.26 -6.29
N ILE A 20 2.82 4.40 -6.02
CA ILE A 20 3.75 4.57 -4.91
C ILE A 20 5.05 5.11 -5.52
N VAL A 21 5.51 6.26 -5.02
CA VAL A 21 6.70 6.95 -5.52
C VAL A 21 7.62 7.29 -4.36
N ASN A 22 8.90 7.53 -4.65
CA ASN A 22 9.87 7.93 -3.63
C ASN A 22 9.72 9.39 -3.15
N ASP A 23 9.00 10.23 -3.89
CA ASP A 23 8.75 11.62 -3.55
C ASP A 23 7.28 11.99 -3.88
N PRO A 24 6.34 11.69 -2.95
CA PRO A 24 4.91 11.93 -3.17
C PRO A 24 4.57 13.41 -3.31
N GLU A 25 5.23 14.29 -2.56
CA GLU A 25 4.98 15.73 -2.57
C GLU A 25 5.36 16.36 -3.93
N GLN A 26 6.55 16.01 -4.45
CA GLN A 26 6.99 16.47 -5.77
C GLN A 26 6.10 15.89 -6.88
N ALA A 27 5.71 14.61 -6.77
CA ALA A 27 4.82 13.98 -7.74
C ALA A 27 3.44 14.64 -7.78
N LEU A 28 2.86 14.91 -6.62
CA LEU A 28 1.58 15.61 -6.49
C LEU A 28 1.65 17.01 -7.13
N THR A 29 2.76 17.71 -6.94
CA THR A 29 2.99 19.04 -7.51
C THR A 29 3.06 19.00 -9.04
N VAL A 30 3.93 18.15 -9.60
CA VAL A 30 4.13 18.08 -11.06
C VAL A 30 2.86 17.58 -11.76
N LEU A 31 2.19 16.56 -11.23
CA LEU A 31 0.97 16.03 -11.84
C LEU A 31 -0.16 17.07 -11.85
N ARG A 32 -0.30 17.88 -10.79
CA ARG A 32 -1.28 18.99 -10.76
C ARG A 32 -0.94 20.08 -11.78
N GLN A 33 0.33 20.40 -11.97
CA GLN A 33 0.79 21.40 -12.95
C GLN A 33 0.47 20.98 -14.39
N GLU A 34 0.54 19.68 -14.68
CA GLU A 34 0.13 19.10 -15.97
C GLU A 34 -1.39 18.95 -16.13
N GLY A 35 -2.19 19.48 -15.19
CA GLY A 35 -3.65 19.47 -15.26
C GLY A 35 -4.31 18.15 -14.90
N LEU A 36 -3.57 17.20 -14.31
CA LEU A 36 -4.14 15.93 -13.84
C LEU A 36 -4.85 16.10 -12.50
N THR A 37 -5.98 15.41 -12.35
CA THR A 37 -6.65 15.28 -11.04
C THR A 37 -5.93 14.21 -10.24
N VAL A 38 -5.20 14.62 -9.21
CA VAL A 38 -4.42 13.74 -8.34
C VAL A 38 -4.71 13.99 -6.87
N ARG A 39 -4.81 12.89 -6.11
CA ARG A 39 -5.04 12.89 -4.66
C ARG A 39 -3.99 12.01 -3.99
N GLU A 40 -3.36 12.54 -2.95
CA GLU A 40 -2.53 11.75 -2.04
C GLU A 40 -3.43 10.94 -1.10
N THR A 41 -3.10 9.67 -0.88
CA THR A 41 -3.89 8.78 -0.03
C THR A 41 -2.96 7.97 0.86
N GLN A 42 -3.18 8.02 2.17
CA GLN A 42 -2.44 7.19 3.12
C GLN A 42 -2.87 5.72 3.03
N VAL A 43 -1.89 4.85 3.11
CA VAL A 43 -2.01 3.39 3.00
C VAL A 43 -1.03 2.72 3.96
N LEU A 44 -1.30 1.48 4.32
CA LEU A 44 -0.37 0.61 5.03
C LEU A 44 0.41 -0.22 4.01
N ALA A 45 1.73 -0.31 4.17
CA ALA A 45 2.53 -1.30 3.48
C ALA A 45 2.87 -2.42 4.47
N VAL A 46 2.62 -3.67 4.07
CA VAL A 46 2.84 -4.85 4.90
C VAL A 46 3.78 -5.79 4.15
N GLU A 47 4.83 -6.24 4.81
CA GLU A 47 5.66 -7.35 4.35
C GLU A 47 5.11 -8.67 4.88
N MET A 48 5.06 -9.69 4.03
CA MET A 48 4.60 -11.03 4.41
C MET A 48 5.37 -12.11 3.63
N PRO A 49 5.43 -13.35 4.14
CA PRO A 49 6.01 -14.47 3.42
C PRO A 49 5.32 -14.69 2.05
N ASP A 50 6.12 -14.84 0.98
CA ASP A 50 5.61 -15.18 -0.35
C ASP A 50 5.35 -16.69 -0.49
N GLN A 51 4.37 -17.17 0.28
CA GLN A 51 3.96 -18.57 0.28
C GLN A 51 2.44 -18.68 0.51
N PRO A 52 1.82 -19.85 0.22
CA PRO A 52 0.41 -20.05 0.49
C PRO A 52 0.03 -19.67 1.92
N SER A 53 -1.08 -18.95 2.06
CA SER A 53 -1.61 -18.41 3.33
C SER A 53 -0.85 -17.24 3.96
N GLY A 54 0.24 -16.74 3.36
CA GLY A 54 0.92 -15.53 3.85
C GLY A 54 -0.02 -14.33 3.99
N LEU A 55 -0.82 -14.07 2.95
CA LEU A 55 -1.86 -13.04 3.00
C LEU A 55 -3.00 -13.36 3.98
N ALA A 56 -3.37 -14.64 4.12
CA ALA A 56 -4.49 -15.02 4.98
C ALA A 56 -4.22 -14.69 6.46
N GLY A 57 -2.98 -14.87 6.93
CA GLY A 57 -2.60 -14.48 8.29
C GLY A 57 -2.73 -12.97 8.53
N VAL A 58 -2.28 -12.16 7.57
CA VAL A 58 -2.41 -10.70 7.63
C VAL A 58 -3.88 -10.27 7.64
N LEU A 59 -4.71 -10.88 6.79
CA LEU A 59 -6.14 -10.59 6.72
C LEU A 59 -6.88 -10.97 8.02
N GLN A 60 -6.53 -12.11 8.63
CA GLN A 60 -7.11 -12.52 9.91
C GLN A 60 -6.78 -11.53 11.02
N GLU A 61 -5.53 -11.05 11.10
CA GLU A 61 -5.13 -10.07 12.11
C GLU A 61 -5.88 -8.73 11.95
N LEU A 62 -6.07 -8.28 10.70
CA LEU A 62 -6.86 -7.09 10.38
C LEU A 62 -8.33 -7.27 10.80
N ASP A 63 -8.93 -8.43 10.51
CA ASP A 63 -10.32 -8.76 10.84
C ASP A 63 -10.53 -8.84 12.37
N ASP A 64 -9.66 -9.54 13.09
CA ASP A 64 -9.71 -9.70 14.56
C ASP A 64 -9.64 -8.34 15.29
N LYS A 65 -9.00 -7.35 14.67
CA LYS A 65 -8.88 -5.97 15.17
C LYS A 65 -9.97 -5.03 14.66
N GLY A 66 -10.87 -5.52 13.81
CA GLY A 66 -11.93 -4.73 13.20
C GLY A 66 -11.42 -3.63 12.28
N ILE A 67 -10.34 -3.89 11.54
CA ILE A 67 -9.75 -2.95 10.59
C ILE A 67 -10.35 -3.22 9.20
N ASN A 68 -11.20 -2.32 8.72
CA ASN A 68 -11.85 -2.47 7.42
C ASN A 68 -10.92 -2.09 6.25
N ILE A 69 -10.83 -2.96 5.24
CA ILE A 69 -10.00 -2.78 4.04
C ILE A 69 -10.90 -2.24 2.91
N GLU A 70 -10.55 -1.09 2.33
CA GLU A 70 -11.24 -0.52 1.16
C GLU A 70 -10.74 -1.17 -0.14
N TYR A 71 -9.43 -1.29 -0.27
CA TYR A 71 -8.77 -1.98 -1.38
C TYR A 71 -7.34 -2.36 -1.00
N MET A 72 -6.78 -3.30 -1.74
CA MET A 72 -5.40 -3.73 -1.58
C MET A 72 -4.77 -4.07 -2.93
N TYR A 73 -3.44 -4.02 -3.00
CA TYR A 73 -2.68 -4.51 -4.14
C TYR A 73 -1.35 -5.08 -3.66
N ALA A 74 -0.97 -6.21 -4.23
CA ALA A 74 0.26 -6.92 -3.90
C ALA A 74 1.29 -6.75 -5.01
N PHE A 75 2.56 -6.68 -4.63
CA PHE A 75 3.70 -6.73 -5.53
C PHE A 75 4.81 -7.57 -4.90
N VAL A 76 5.52 -8.31 -5.73
CA VAL A 76 6.64 -9.15 -5.29
C VAL A 76 7.84 -8.23 -5.02
N GLY A 77 8.45 -8.37 -3.84
CA GLY A 77 9.65 -7.62 -3.49
C GLY A 77 10.87 -8.08 -4.30
N LYS A 78 12.03 -7.48 -4.04
CA LYS A 78 13.30 -7.91 -4.69
C LYS A 78 13.80 -9.26 -4.20
N SER A 79 13.39 -9.69 -3.01
CA SER A 79 13.68 -11.02 -2.48
C SER A 79 12.54 -11.97 -2.85
N ALA A 80 12.87 -13.14 -3.40
CA ALA A 80 11.89 -14.16 -3.82
C ALA A 80 11.15 -14.84 -2.66
N GLU A 81 11.41 -14.43 -1.41
CA GLU A 81 10.81 -15.02 -0.21
C GLU A 81 9.77 -14.12 0.45
N GLN A 82 9.68 -12.84 0.06
CA GLN A 82 8.81 -11.85 0.69
C GLN A 82 7.95 -11.13 -0.36
N ALA A 83 6.66 -11.03 -0.07
CA ALA A 83 5.69 -10.23 -0.80
C ALA A 83 5.38 -8.96 -0.01
N ILE A 84 5.17 -7.86 -0.72
CA ILE A 84 4.71 -6.61 -0.11
C ILE A 84 3.30 -6.33 -0.60
N VAL A 85 2.43 -6.03 0.35
CA VAL A 85 1.04 -5.73 0.09
C VAL A 85 0.70 -4.36 0.64
N VAL A 86 0.12 -3.53 -0.20
CA VAL A 86 -0.37 -2.23 0.20
C VAL A 86 -1.86 -2.31 0.45
N PHE A 87 -2.27 -1.92 1.65
CA PHE A 87 -3.66 -1.87 2.09
C PHE A 87 -4.10 -0.43 2.25
N ARG A 88 -5.20 -0.06 1.59
CA ARG A 88 -5.99 1.10 1.99
C ARG A 88 -7.03 0.62 3.01
N VAL A 89 -6.98 1.22 4.20
CA VAL A 89 -7.93 0.98 5.29
C VAL A 89 -8.61 2.29 5.68
N GLU A 90 -9.79 2.23 6.26
CA GLU A 90 -10.58 3.43 6.60
C GLU A 90 -9.81 4.39 7.54
N GLU A 91 -9.26 3.86 8.64
CA GLU A 91 -8.55 4.61 9.69
C GLU A 91 -7.07 4.17 9.79
N VAL A 92 -6.19 4.73 8.95
CA VAL A 92 -4.78 4.31 8.85
C VAL A 92 -4.02 4.45 10.18
N ASP A 93 -4.14 5.59 10.86
CA ASP A 93 -3.42 5.82 12.13
C ASP A 93 -3.88 4.86 13.24
N ARG A 94 -5.18 4.57 13.30
CA ARG A 94 -5.76 3.59 14.24
C ARG A 94 -5.26 2.19 13.91
N ALA A 95 -5.24 1.82 12.64
CA ALA A 95 -4.74 0.53 12.19
C ALA A 95 -3.26 0.35 12.54
N ILE A 96 -2.41 1.37 12.32
CA ILE A 96 -1.01 1.36 12.77
C ILE A 96 -0.92 1.08 14.28
N GLN A 97 -1.71 1.79 15.09
CA GLN A 97 -1.70 1.60 16.54
C GLN A 97 -2.08 0.18 16.96
N LEU A 98 -3.13 -0.38 16.37
CA LEU A 98 -3.61 -1.73 16.68
C LEU A 98 -2.63 -2.82 16.21
N LEU A 99 -1.87 -2.57 15.15
CA LEU A 99 -0.92 -3.53 14.57
C LEU A 99 0.49 -3.49 15.20
N ARG A 100 0.79 -2.50 16.05
CA ARG A 100 2.12 -2.35 16.69
C ARG A 100 2.61 -3.58 17.45
N ASP A 101 1.69 -4.28 18.13
CA ASP A 101 2.01 -5.44 18.97
C ASP A 101 1.57 -6.76 18.32
N SER A 102 1.54 -6.82 16.98
CA SER A 102 1.18 -8.04 16.23
C SER A 102 2.27 -8.56 15.33
N ASP A 103 2.06 -9.76 14.81
CA ASP A 103 2.96 -10.43 13.87
C ASP A 103 2.93 -9.80 12.45
N VAL A 104 2.09 -8.76 12.23
CA VAL A 104 2.04 -8.02 10.96
C VAL A 104 3.21 -7.05 10.87
N HIS A 105 4.10 -7.29 9.90
CA HIS A 105 5.27 -6.45 9.68
C HIS A 105 4.91 -5.22 8.82
N LEU A 106 4.73 -4.07 9.48
CA LEU A 106 4.49 -2.79 8.80
C LEU A 106 5.80 -2.20 8.27
N LEU A 107 5.78 -1.78 7.01
CA LEU A 107 6.89 -1.10 6.34
C LEU A 107 6.72 0.42 6.42
N GLY A 108 7.83 1.11 6.66
CA GLY A 108 7.93 2.57 6.55
C GLY A 108 8.34 3.02 5.15
N GLU A 109 8.30 4.33 4.91
CA GLU A 109 8.68 4.92 3.61
C GLU A 109 10.09 4.51 3.16
N ARG A 110 11.04 4.43 4.09
CA ARG A 110 12.44 4.03 3.82
C ARG A 110 12.58 2.59 3.36
N ASP A 111 11.66 1.72 3.75
CA ASP A 111 11.68 0.31 3.33
C ASP A 111 11.18 0.19 1.88
N LEU A 112 10.27 1.07 1.47
CA LEU A 112 9.74 1.14 0.10
C LEU A 112 10.70 1.79 -0.90
N ASP A 113 11.73 2.51 -0.44
CA ASP A 113 12.77 3.05 -1.33
C ASP A 113 13.60 1.97 -2.03
N GLN A 114 13.60 0.77 -1.46
CA GLN A 114 14.35 -0.37 -1.98
C GLN A 114 13.57 -1.18 -3.01
N LEU A 115 12.29 -0.88 -3.24
CA LEU A 115 11.52 -1.38 -4.39
C LEU A 115 12.07 -0.75 -5.68
#